data_AF-A0A0J8U7Q4-F1
#
_entry.id   AF-A0A0J8U7Q4-F1
#
_cell.length_a   1.000
_cell.length_b   1.000
_cell.length_c   1.000
_cell.angle_alpha   90.00
_cell.angle_beta   90.00
_cell.angle_gamma   90.00
#
_symmetry.space_group_name_H-M   'P 1'
#
loop_
_entity.id
_entity.type
_entity.pdbx_description
1 polymer ?
#
loop_
_entity_poly.entity_id
_entity_poly.type
_entity_poly.pdbx_seq_one_letter_code
_entity_poly.pdbx_strand_id
1 'polypeptide(L)'
;MQITFRAETTYSDGTTTEELTMDVPEAPPRVGDDLDNGDLSDWADEFLLSHTGDGQHPGEDGLYEVEVLACPERPDLVGYSTGAQG
;
A
#
# COMPACT_ATOMS: atom_id res chain seq x y z
N MET A 1 12.90 -7.57 -0.95
CA MET A 1 11.82 -8.38 -0.38
C MET A 1 10.68 -8.34 -1.37
N GLN A 2 10.31 -9.48 -1.95
CA GLN A 2 9.29 -9.48 -2.99
C GLN A 2 7.88 -9.38 -2.36
N ILE A 3 7.12 -8.37 -2.75
CA ILE A 3 5.74 -8.18 -2.31
C ILE A 3 4.83 -7.99 -3.52
N THR A 4 3.66 -8.63 -3.47
CA THR A 4 2.57 -8.41 -4.40
C THR A 4 1.43 -7.76 -3.65
N PHE A 5 0.97 -6.61 -4.15
CA PHE A 5 -0.12 -5.85 -3.56
C PHE A 5 -1.06 -5.33 -4.65
N ARG A 6 -2.31 -5.11 -4.28
CA ARG A 6 -3.32 -4.46 -5.10
C ARG A 6 -3.38 -3.00 -4.70
N ALA A 7 -3.10 -2.11 -5.63
CA ALA A 7 -3.34 -0.69 -5.53
C ALA A 7 -4.74 -0.37 -6.08
N GLU A 8 -5.53 0.36 -5.32
CA GLU A 8 -6.82 0.88 -5.74
C GLU A 8 -6.82 2.39 -5.59
N THR A 9 -7.33 3.09 -6.60
CA THR A 9 -7.41 4.54 -6.61
C THR A 9 -8.79 4.93 -7.09
N THR A 10 -9.54 5.65 -6.24
CA THR A 10 -10.88 6.13 -6.55
C THR A 10 -10.89 7.64 -6.67
N TYR A 11 -11.31 8.13 -7.83
CA TYR A 11 -11.57 9.54 -8.13
C TYR A 11 -13.05 9.76 -8.47
N SER A 12 -13.44 11.00 -8.73
CA SER A 12 -14.81 11.37 -9.13
C SER A 12 -15.31 10.65 -10.39
N ASP A 13 -14.40 10.32 -11.32
CA ASP A 13 -14.73 9.67 -12.61
C ASP A 13 -14.82 8.13 -12.50
N GLY A 14 -14.27 7.55 -11.44
CA GLY A 14 -14.32 6.10 -11.20
C GLY A 14 -13.18 5.56 -10.34
N THR A 15 -13.16 4.23 -10.21
CA THR A 15 -12.15 3.48 -9.47
C THR A 15 -11.25 2.71 -10.44
N THR A 16 -9.95 2.86 -10.26
CA THR A 16 -8.91 2.11 -10.96
C THR A 16 -8.23 1.18 -9.97
N THR A 17 -8.10 -0.09 -10.34
CA THR A 17 -7.45 -1.11 -9.53
C THR A 17 -6.31 -1.73 -10.34
N GLU A 18 -5.12 -1.80 -9.75
CA GLU A 18 -3.92 -2.38 -10.35
C GLU A 18 -3.24 -3.34 -9.38
N GLU A 19 -2.73 -4.46 -9.89
CA GLU A 19 -1.92 -5.40 -9.11
C GLU A 19 -0.44 -5.21 -9.46
N LEU A 20 0.36 -4.92 -8.44
CA LEU A 20 1.78 -4.61 -8.55
C LEU A 20 2.60 -5.65 -7.80
N THR A 21 3.72 -6.05 -8.40
CA THR A 21 4.74 -6.86 -7.72
C THR A 21 6.06 -6.13 -7.78
N MET A 22 6.67 -5.91 -6.62
CA MET A 22 7.92 -5.18 -6.50
C MET A 22 8.86 -5.78 -5.47
N ASP A 23 10.13 -5.46 -5.61
CA ASP A 23 11.15 -5.75 -4.61
C ASP A 23 11.34 -4.54 -3.71
N VAL A 24 10.85 -4.63 -2.48
CA VAL A 24 11.04 -3.60 -1.46
C VAL A 24 12.40 -3.80 -0.79
N PRO A 25 13.27 -2.78 -0.74
CA PRO A 25 14.59 -2.93 -0.14
C PRO A 25 14.52 -3.13 1.39
N GLU A 26 13.50 -2.59 2.03
CA GLU A 26 13.30 -2.65 3.48
C GLU A 26 12.14 -3.60 3.85
N ALA A 27 12.40 -4.53 4.77
CA ALA A 27 11.37 -5.38 5.30
C ALA A 27 10.48 -4.58 6.27
N PRO A 28 9.15 -4.71 6.20
CA PRO A 28 8.24 -3.98 7.06
C PRO A 28 8.47 -4.32 8.52
N PRO A 29 8.11 -3.43 9.45
CA PRO A 29 8.12 -3.75 10.87
C PRO A 29 7.25 -4.99 11.17
N ARG A 30 7.64 -5.79 12.17
CA ARG A 30 6.87 -6.97 12.57
C ARG A 30 5.64 -6.54 13.37
N VAL A 31 4.47 -6.99 12.93
CA VAL A 31 3.24 -6.86 13.71
C VAL A 31 3.41 -7.66 15.00
N GLY A 32 3.50 -6.97 16.14
CA GLY A 32 3.50 -7.60 17.47
C GLY A 32 4.75 -7.41 18.34
N ASP A 33 5.80 -6.76 17.86
CA ASP A 33 7.00 -6.46 18.67
C ASP A 33 7.03 -4.95 18.97
N ASP A 34 6.22 -4.50 19.94
CA ASP A 34 6.25 -3.15 20.56
C ASP A 34 6.17 -1.92 19.63
N LEU A 35 5.97 -2.11 18.31
CA LEU A 35 5.84 -1.04 17.34
C LEU A 35 4.38 -0.63 17.22
N ASP A 36 4.16 0.67 17.35
CA ASP A 36 2.87 1.31 17.18
C ASP A 36 2.38 1.00 15.75
N ASN A 37 1.07 0.86 15.54
CA ASN A 37 0.52 0.67 14.19
C ASN A 37 0.98 1.78 13.22
N GLY A 38 1.45 2.92 13.76
CA GLY A 38 2.14 3.99 13.04
C GLY A 38 3.32 3.54 12.18
N ASP A 39 4.23 2.69 12.67
CA ASP A 39 5.45 2.31 11.93
C ASP A 39 5.14 1.47 10.69
N LEU A 40 4.12 0.60 10.78
CA LEU A 40 3.69 -0.20 9.62
C LEU A 40 2.93 0.66 8.60
N SER A 41 2.11 1.61 9.06
CA SER A 41 1.45 2.55 8.16
C SER A 41 2.43 3.48 7.46
N ASP A 42 3.49 3.92 8.14
CA ASP A 42 4.53 4.79 7.58
C ASP A 42 5.34 4.04 6.50
N TRP A 43 5.74 2.79 6.78
CA TRP A 43 6.35 1.92 5.77
C TRP A 43 5.42 1.69 4.57
N ALA A 44 4.13 1.40 4.82
CA ALA A 44 3.19 1.18 3.75
C ALA A 44 2.91 2.45 2.94
N ASP A 45 2.98 3.62 3.57
CA ASP A 45 2.90 4.92 2.88
C ASP A 45 4.08 5.10 1.92
N GLU A 46 5.30 4.90 2.44
CA GLU A 46 6.54 5.13 1.69
C GLU A 46 6.71 4.13 0.53
N PHE A 47 6.39 2.85 0.74
CA PHE A 47 6.70 1.78 -0.21
C PHE A 47 5.51 1.24 -1.01
N LEU A 48 4.26 1.41 -0.56
CA LEU A 48 3.07 0.89 -1.26
C LEU A 48 2.17 2.00 -1.78
N LEU A 49 1.75 2.93 -0.92
CA LEU A 49 0.87 4.05 -1.32
C LEU A 49 1.58 5.02 -2.27
N SER A 50 2.90 5.13 -2.22
CA SER A 50 3.67 5.90 -3.22
C SER A 50 3.49 5.40 -4.67
N HIS A 51 2.96 4.18 -4.85
CA HIS A 51 2.60 3.60 -6.15
C HIS A 51 1.11 3.70 -6.48
N THR A 52 0.30 4.26 -5.57
CA THR A 52 -1.09 4.63 -5.86
C THR A 52 -1.15 6.03 -6.45
N GLY A 53 -2.25 6.34 -7.15
CA GLY A 53 -2.38 7.60 -7.87
C GLY A 53 -1.82 7.52 -9.28
N ASP A 54 -2.70 7.76 -10.24
CA ASP A 54 -2.41 7.67 -11.67
C ASP A 54 -1.67 8.92 -12.19
N GLY A 55 -1.46 9.93 -11.34
CA GLY A 55 -0.86 11.22 -11.71
C GLY A 55 -1.70 12.05 -12.69
N GLN A 56 -2.84 11.53 -13.13
CA GLN A 56 -3.72 12.14 -14.13
C GLN A 56 -4.77 13.10 -13.54
N HIS A 57 -4.96 13.12 -12.22
CA HIS A 57 -5.96 13.97 -11.52
C HIS A 57 -5.31 14.89 -10.49
N PRO A 58 -4.42 15.84 -10.89
CA PRO A 58 -3.80 16.75 -9.96
C PRO A 58 -4.84 17.70 -9.35
N GLY A 59 -5.02 17.64 -8.02
CA GLY A 59 -5.89 18.55 -7.27
C GLY A 59 -7.34 18.08 -7.11
N GLU A 60 -7.65 16.82 -7.42
CA GLU A 60 -8.88 16.17 -6.97
C GLU A 60 -8.60 15.30 -5.75
N ASP A 61 -9.50 15.37 -4.76
CA ASP A 61 -9.51 14.46 -3.61
C ASP A 61 -9.72 13.02 -4.11
N GLY A 62 -8.69 12.19 -4.01
CA GLY A 62 -8.69 10.77 -4.33
C GLY A 62 -8.65 9.92 -3.07
N LEU A 63 -9.28 8.74 -3.13
CA LEU A 63 -9.05 7.67 -2.16
C LEU A 63 -8.01 6.72 -2.73
N TYR A 64 -6.96 6.47 -1.97
CA TYR A 64 -5.85 5.61 -2.34
C TYR A 64 -5.78 4.45 -1.36
N GLU A 65 -5.92 3.23 -1.85
CA GLU A 65 -5.95 2.03 -1.00
C GLU A 65 -4.95 1.01 -1.54
N VAL A 66 -4.29 0.30 -0.63
CA VAL A 66 -3.41 -0.82 -0.97
C VAL A 66 -3.73 -2.03 -0.12
N GLU A 67 -3.68 -3.22 -0.72
CA GLU A 67 -3.87 -4.50 -0.03
C GLU A 67 -2.75 -5.46 -0.41
N VAL A 68 -2.07 -6.05 0.59
CA VAL A 68 -1.01 -7.02 0.34
C VAL A 68 -1.62 -8.40 0.03
N LEU A 69 -1.37 -8.90 -1.18
CA LEU A 69 -1.89 -10.17 -1.66
C LEU A 69 -0.91 -11.33 -1.44
N ALA A 70 0.39 -11.07 -1.55
CA ALA A 70 1.42 -12.08 -1.33
C ALA A 70 2.72 -11.45 -0.83
N CYS A 71 3.32 -12.06 0.19
CA CYS A 71 4.68 -11.76 0.61
C CYS A 71 5.33 -13.04 1.17
N PRO A 72 6.14 -13.79 0.39
CA PRO A 72 6.69 -15.07 0.83
C PRO A 72 7.63 -14.96 2.03
N GLU A 73 8.31 -13.82 2.18
CA GLU A 73 9.22 -13.55 3.29
C GLU A 73 8.49 -13.13 4.57
N ARG A 74 7.27 -12.59 4.44
CA ARG A 74 6.42 -12.09 5.52
C ARG A 74 4.94 -12.45 5.26
N PRO A 75 4.58 -13.74 5.40
CA PRO A 75 3.21 -14.19 5.16
C PRO A 75 2.19 -13.58 6.13
N ASP A 76 2.64 -13.02 7.26
CA ASP A 76 1.80 -12.27 8.21
C ASP A 76 1.20 -10.99 7.64
N LEU A 77 1.79 -10.44 6.57
CA LEU A 77 1.30 -9.24 5.90
C LEU A 77 0.16 -9.53 4.93
N VAL A 78 -0.04 -10.79 4.53
CA VAL A 78 -1.08 -11.13 3.55
C VAL A 78 -2.45 -10.79 4.14
N GLY A 79 -3.20 -9.94 3.44
CA GLY A 79 -4.47 -9.37 3.91
C GLY A 79 -4.34 -8.07 4.71
N TYR A 80 -3.13 -7.55 4.90
CA TYR A 80 -2.94 -6.18 5.40
C TYR A 80 -3.41 -5.18 4.34
N SER A 81 -4.21 -4.22 4.76
CA SER A 81 -4.69 -3.13 3.91
C SER A 81 -4.49 -1.78 4.60
N THR A 82 -4.05 -0.78 3.86
CA THR A 82 -3.98 0.61 4.32
C THR A 82 -4.51 1.54 3.23
N GLY A 83 -4.87 2.76 3.61
CA GLY A 83 -5.31 3.76 2.65
C GLY A 83 -5.06 5.19 3.11
N ALA A 84 -4.95 6.08 2.13
CA ALA A 84 -4.77 7.51 2.29
C ALA A 84 -5.84 8.27 1.48
N GLN A 85 -6.08 9.53 1.86
CA GLN A 85 -6.97 10.44 1.14
C GLN A 85 -6.20 11.74 0.91
N GLY A 86 -6.24 12.28 -0.31
CA GLY A 86 -5.51 13.50 -0.64
C GLY A 86 -5.86 14.06 -2.00
#